data_AF-A0AAN8ZU26-F1
#
_entry.id   AF-A0AAN8ZU26-F1
#
_cell.length_a   1.000
_cell.length_b   1.000
_cell.length_c   1.000
_cell.angle_alpha   90.00
_cell.angle_beta   90.00
_cell.angle_gamma   90.00
#
_symmetry.space_group_name_H-M   'P 1'
#
loop_
_entity.id
_entity.type
_entity.pdbx_description
1 polymer ?
#
loop_
_entity_poly.entity_id
_entity_poly.type
_entity_poly.pdbx_seq_one_letter_code
_entity_poly.pdbx_strand_id
1 'polypeptide(L)'
;MNSKILIALCFIGLWSTVEPTIIIATTAAATSIAAGAAATAAAVGLGALAIAKGVAIGTLLSRGKRDVSGMDNEQRIQISLDIAKQIDSFGCVAKLLCELEALPDDQLTPAMATFRDIFGNPNEPGFHKRKTSRGVFDVAATFGAQMAKGNPKACDKLFNKCPLTSNDLFNMLESTFTC
;
A
#
# COMPACT_ATOMS: atom_id res chain seq x y z
N MET A 1 48.49 -17.40 10.53
CA MET A 1 48.26 -16.08 9.91
C MET A 1 46.79 -15.68 10.10
N ASN A 2 46.57 -14.80 11.07
CA ASN A 2 45.55 -13.73 11.23
C ASN A 2 44.19 -13.93 10.52
N SER A 3 43.11 -14.24 11.24
CA SER A 3 42.18 -13.33 11.94
C SER A 3 41.55 -12.26 11.04
N LYS A 4 40.27 -12.45 10.68
CA LYS A 4 39.19 -11.47 10.42
C LYS A 4 38.09 -12.05 9.52
N ILE A 5 37.35 -13.06 9.99
CA ILE A 5 35.96 -13.31 9.55
C ILE A 5 35.16 -13.74 10.79
N LEU A 6 35.13 -12.84 11.77
CA LEU A 6 34.04 -12.74 12.73
C LEU A 6 33.09 -11.70 12.13
N ILE A 7 31.88 -12.11 11.76
CA ILE A 7 30.61 -11.42 12.04
C ILE A 7 29.49 -12.18 11.30
N ALA A 8 28.48 -12.54 12.07
CA ALA A 8 27.13 -12.94 11.67
C ALA A 8 26.91 -14.38 11.17
N LEU A 9 27.45 -15.35 11.91
CA LEU A 9 26.85 -16.69 12.04
C LEU A 9 26.62 -16.97 13.54
N CYS A 10 25.51 -16.44 14.06
CA CYS A 10 24.88 -16.83 15.33
C CYS A 10 23.38 -16.54 15.18
N PHE A 11 22.55 -17.56 14.97
CA PHE A 11 21.84 -18.28 16.04
C PHE A 11 20.89 -17.40 16.87
N ILE A 12 19.63 -17.35 16.44
CA ILE A 12 18.46 -17.59 17.29
C ILE A 12 17.54 -18.45 16.40
N GLY A 13 17.38 -19.75 16.64
CA GLY A 13 16.65 -20.29 17.78
C GLY A 13 15.19 -20.48 17.33
N LEU A 14 14.87 -21.65 16.77
CA LEU A 14 14.15 -22.72 17.47
C LEU A 14 12.63 -22.48 17.53
N TRP A 15 11.92 -23.16 16.62
CA TRP A 15 10.58 -23.76 16.76
C TRP A 15 9.39 -22.81 17.04
N SER A 16 8.54 -22.66 16.04
CA SER A 16 7.11 -22.90 16.27
C SER A 16 6.55 -23.70 15.09
N THR A 17 5.96 -24.83 15.45
CA THR A 17 5.20 -25.72 14.60
C THR A 17 4.02 -24.96 14.00
N VAL A 18 3.96 -24.83 12.69
CA VAL A 18 2.74 -24.41 11.98
C VAL A 18 1.78 -25.60 11.97
N GLU A 19 0.91 -25.69 12.97
CA GLU A 19 -0.35 -26.42 12.79
C GLU A 19 -1.23 -25.59 11.84
N PRO A 20 -1.75 -26.16 10.74
CA PRO A 20 -2.76 -25.48 9.95
C PRO A 20 -4.05 -25.47 10.77
N THR A 21 -4.27 -24.41 11.54
CA THR A 21 -5.59 -24.16 12.13
C THR A 21 -6.53 -23.78 10.99
N ILE A 22 -7.21 -24.78 10.44
CA ILE A 22 -8.39 -24.56 9.61
C ILE A 22 -9.44 -23.97 10.56
N ILE A 23 -9.60 -22.65 10.54
CA ILE A 23 -10.68 -21.96 11.25
C ILE A 23 -11.97 -22.29 10.51
N ILE A 24 -12.57 -23.42 10.86
CA ILE A 24 -13.99 -23.66 10.58
C ILE A 24 -14.73 -22.74 11.54
N ALA A 25 -15.21 -21.62 11.01
CA ALA A 25 -15.99 -20.62 11.74
C ALA A 25 -17.27 -21.28 12.30
N THR A 26 -17.22 -21.74 13.55
CA THR A 26 -18.40 -22.09 14.32
C THR A 26 -18.98 -20.80 14.91
N THR A 27 -20.11 -20.42 14.35
CA THR A 27 -20.99 -19.35 14.83
C THR A 27 -21.51 -19.70 16.23
N ALA A 28 -20.95 -19.10 17.27
CA ALA A 28 -21.51 -19.13 18.62
C ALA A 28 -21.42 -17.74 19.27
N ALA A 29 -22.43 -16.93 18.94
CA ALA A 29 -23.04 -15.83 19.68
C ALA A 29 -22.26 -15.11 20.80
N ALA A 30 -21.89 -13.85 20.54
CA ALA A 30 -22.13 -12.72 21.44
C ALA A 30 -22.16 -11.40 20.64
N THR A 31 -23.36 -11.03 20.20
CA THR A 31 -23.88 -9.66 20.02
C THR A 31 -22.88 -8.51 19.74
N SER A 32 -22.65 -8.22 18.46
CA SER A 32 -22.91 -6.88 17.90
C SER A 32 -23.00 -6.96 16.37
N ILE A 33 -24.19 -6.64 15.87
CA ILE A 33 -24.56 -6.70 14.46
C ILE A 33 -24.04 -5.40 13.82
N ALA A 34 -22.75 -5.32 13.52
CA ALA A 34 -22.16 -4.21 12.76
C ALA A 34 -20.73 -4.49 12.22
N ALA A 35 -20.40 -5.71 11.80
CA ALA A 35 -19.05 -6.01 11.29
C ALA A 35 -18.99 -6.87 10.02
N GLY A 36 -20.14 -7.11 9.38
CA GLY A 36 -20.20 -7.96 8.18
C GLY A 36 -19.62 -7.32 6.91
N ALA A 37 -19.68 -5.99 6.78
CA ALA A 37 -19.14 -5.28 5.60
C ALA A 37 -17.71 -4.76 5.82
N ALA A 38 -17.34 -4.46 7.07
CA ALA A 38 -16.02 -3.94 7.42
C ALA A 38 -14.94 -5.04 7.35
N ALA A 39 -15.25 -6.27 7.76
CA ALA A 39 -14.30 -7.38 7.69
C ALA A 39 -13.94 -7.75 6.23
N THR A 40 -14.91 -7.72 5.32
CA THR A 40 -14.66 -7.96 3.89
C THR A 40 -13.94 -6.80 3.22
N ALA A 41 -14.26 -5.55 3.58
CA ALA A 41 -13.60 -4.37 3.01
C ALA A 41 -12.16 -4.19 3.54
N ALA A 42 -11.93 -4.49 4.82
CA ALA A 42 -10.59 -4.49 5.41
C ALA A 42 -9.70 -5.59 4.78
N ALA A 43 -10.25 -6.80 4.56
CA ALA A 43 -9.52 -7.87 3.89
C ALA A 43 -9.11 -7.51 2.46
N VAL A 44 -9.98 -6.79 1.74
CA VAL A 44 -9.72 -6.31 0.39
C VAL A 44 -8.69 -5.17 0.36
N GLY A 45 -8.80 -4.19 1.26
CA GLY A 45 -7.85 -3.09 1.39
C GLY A 45 -6.44 -3.59 1.71
N LEU A 46 -6.30 -4.55 2.62
CA LEU A 46 -5.02 -5.16 2.99
C LEU A 46 -4.37 -5.92 1.82
N GLY A 47 -5.15 -6.64 1.02
CA GLY A 47 -4.64 -7.38 -0.15
C GLY A 47 -4.04 -6.46 -1.21
N ALA A 48 -4.74 -5.36 -1.54
CA ALA A 48 -4.23 -4.37 -2.48
C ALA A 48 -2.99 -3.63 -1.95
N LEU A 49 -2.96 -3.36 -0.64
CA LEU A 49 -1.85 -2.67 0.02
C LEU A 49 -0.59 -3.55 0.13
N ALA A 50 -0.75 -4.85 0.38
CA ALA A 50 0.35 -5.81 0.37
C ALA A 50 1.01 -5.89 -1.02
N ILE A 51 0.21 -5.84 -2.09
CA ILE A 51 0.73 -5.77 -3.47
C ILE A 51 1.44 -4.43 -3.70
N ALA A 52 0.88 -3.32 -3.22
CA ALA A 52 1.54 -2.01 -3.29
C ALA A 52 2.89 -2.00 -2.54
N LYS A 53 2.99 -2.65 -1.37
CA LYS A 53 4.28 -2.86 -0.66
C LYS A 53 5.25 -3.68 -1.50
N GLY A 54 4.78 -4.76 -2.14
CA GLY A 54 5.60 -5.57 -3.04
C GLY A 54 6.15 -4.74 -4.22
N VAL A 55 5.32 -3.85 -4.78
CA VAL A 55 5.74 -2.89 -5.80
C VAL A 55 6.73 -1.88 -5.23
N ALA A 56 6.52 -1.35 -4.01
CA ALA A 56 7.41 -0.43 -3.33
C ALA A 56 8.83 -0.98 -3.18
N ILE A 57 8.92 -2.21 -2.70
CA ILE A 57 10.18 -2.90 -2.48
C ILE A 57 10.83 -3.21 -3.83
N GLY A 58 10.02 -3.64 -4.82
CA GLY A 58 10.49 -3.87 -6.19
C GLY A 58 11.09 -2.62 -6.84
N THR A 59 10.41 -1.47 -6.76
CA THR A 59 10.89 -0.21 -7.34
C THR A 59 12.15 0.30 -6.64
N LEU A 60 12.20 0.24 -5.30
CA LEU A 60 13.38 0.63 -4.52
C LEU A 60 14.60 -0.25 -4.87
N LEU A 61 14.42 -1.57 -4.96
CA LEU A 61 15.51 -2.49 -5.28
C LEU A 61 15.97 -2.36 -6.75
N SER A 62 15.05 -2.08 -7.68
CA SER A 62 15.38 -1.88 -9.09
C SER A 62 16.08 -0.56 -9.39
N ARG A 63 15.96 0.46 -8.53
CA ARG A 63 16.75 1.72 -8.67
C ARG A 63 18.26 1.48 -8.56
N GLY A 64 18.69 0.38 -7.96
CA GLY A 64 20.10 -0.01 -7.82
C GLY A 64 20.62 -1.05 -8.83
N LYS A 65 19.74 -1.70 -9.61
CA LYS A 65 20.11 -2.81 -10.50
C LYS A 65 19.60 -2.59 -11.92
N ARG A 66 20.52 -2.55 -12.88
CA ARG A 66 20.23 -2.79 -14.30
C ARG A 66 19.99 -4.29 -14.47
N ASP A 67 18.74 -4.75 -14.41
CA ASP A 67 18.42 -6.17 -14.56
C ASP A 67 18.23 -6.60 -16.02
N VAL A 68 18.80 -7.77 -16.31
CA VAL A 68 18.92 -8.45 -17.62
C VAL A 68 17.86 -9.55 -17.70
N SER A 69 16.58 -9.18 -17.69
CA SER A 69 15.48 -10.15 -17.81
C SER A 69 14.37 -9.59 -18.69
N GLY A 70 13.93 -10.37 -19.67
CA GLY A 70 13.12 -9.93 -20.83
C GLY A 70 11.68 -9.48 -20.56
N MET A 71 11.32 -9.14 -19.33
CA MET A 71 10.14 -8.35 -19.00
C MET A 71 10.60 -7.06 -18.35
N ASP A 72 10.33 -5.93 -19.01
CA ASP A 72 10.58 -4.60 -18.44
C ASP A 72 9.97 -4.52 -17.04
N ASN A 73 10.76 -4.05 -16.07
CA ASN A 73 10.34 -3.89 -14.67
C ASN A 73 9.06 -3.03 -14.58
N GLU A 74 8.97 -2.02 -15.42
CA GLU A 74 7.78 -1.20 -15.67
C GLU A 74 6.51 -2.01 -15.92
N GLN A 75 6.57 -3.04 -16.75
CA GLN A 75 5.42 -3.87 -17.09
C GLN A 75 4.96 -4.69 -15.88
N ARG A 76 5.90 -5.15 -15.05
CA ARG A 76 5.59 -5.85 -13.78
C ARG A 76 4.89 -4.92 -12.80
N ILE A 77 5.40 -3.70 -12.64
CA ILE A 77 4.82 -2.68 -11.77
C ILE A 77 3.40 -2.33 -12.26
N GLN A 78 3.19 -2.22 -13.57
CA GLN A 78 1.86 -2.01 -14.15
C GLN A 78 0.89 -3.14 -13.80
N ILE A 79 1.27 -4.39 -14.07
CA ILE A 79 0.44 -5.56 -13.77
C ILE A 79 0.08 -5.60 -12.29
N SER A 80 1.06 -5.40 -11.40
CA SER A 80 0.81 -5.43 -9.95
C SER A 80 -0.19 -4.37 -9.49
N LEU A 81 -0.14 -3.15 -10.02
CA LEU A 81 -1.09 -2.12 -9.62
C LEU A 81 -2.45 -2.23 -10.32
N ASP A 82 -2.53 -2.86 -11.49
CA ASP A 82 -3.81 -3.23 -12.07
C ASP A 82 -4.48 -4.33 -11.23
N ILE A 83 -3.71 -5.31 -10.75
CA ILE A 83 -4.19 -6.30 -9.78
C ILE A 83 -4.61 -5.61 -8.48
N ALA A 84 -3.82 -4.65 -7.97
CA ALA A 84 -4.19 -3.90 -6.77
C ALA A 84 -5.50 -3.13 -6.97
N LYS A 85 -5.73 -2.53 -8.14
CA LYS A 85 -7.00 -1.88 -8.50
C LYS A 85 -8.17 -2.86 -8.61
N GLN A 86 -7.94 -4.04 -9.19
CA GLN A 86 -8.98 -5.07 -9.30
C GLN A 86 -9.39 -5.58 -7.91
N ILE A 87 -8.42 -5.75 -7.01
CA ILE A 87 -8.68 -6.11 -5.62
C ILE A 87 -9.39 -4.94 -4.93
N ASP A 88 -8.87 -3.71 -5.05
CA ASP A 88 -9.47 -2.49 -4.52
C ASP A 88 -10.69 -1.99 -5.31
N SER A 89 -11.68 -2.86 -5.44
CA SER A 89 -12.97 -2.62 -6.10
C SER A 89 -13.75 -1.42 -5.53
N PHE A 90 -13.45 -1.00 -4.30
CA PHE A 90 -14.07 0.15 -3.64
C PHE A 90 -13.25 1.45 -3.75
N GLY A 91 -12.03 1.41 -4.31
CA GLY A 91 -11.18 2.58 -4.48
C GLY A 91 -10.57 3.12 -3.18
N CYS A 92 -10.43 2.29 -2.16
CA CYS A 92 -9.86 2.63 -0.86
C CYS A 92 -8.38 2.98 -0.91
N VAL A 93 -7.59 2.33 -1.78
CA VAL A 93 -6.17 2.64 -1.99
C VAL A 93 -6.03 3.97 -2.73
N ALA A 94 -6.94 4.27 -3.67
CA ALA A 94 -6.98 5.57 -4.33
C ALA A 94 -7.42 6.69 -3.36
N LYS A 95 -8.38 6.40 -2.47
CA LYS A 95 -8.75 7.29 -1.37
C LYS A 95 -7.54 7.61 -0.47
N LEU A 96 -6.84 6.57 -0.03
CA LEU A 96 -5.63 6.71 0.79
C LEU A 96 -4.60 7.61 0.10
N LEU A 97 -4.29 7.33 -1.17
CA LEU A 97 -3.34 8.15 -1.93
C LEU A 97 -3.76 9.62 -2.01
N CYS A 98 -5.04 9.89 -2.25
CA CYS A 98 -5.59 11.25 -2.26
C CYS A 98 -5.42 11.95 -0.91
N GLU A 99 -5.72 11.27 0.19
CA GLU A 99 -5.60 11.83 1.54
C GLU A 99 -4.13 12.12 1.91
N LEU A 100 -3.20 11.27 1.49
CA LEU A 100 -1.77 11.47 1.70
C LEU A 100 -1.21 12.65 0.88
N GLU A 101 -1.70 12.84 -0.34
CA GLU A 101 -1.32 13.98 -1.20
C GLU A 101 -1.94 15.31 -0.72
N ALA A 102 -3.04 15.23 0.03
CA ALA A 102 -3.66 16.38 0.69
C ALA A 102 -2.94 16.79 1.98
N LEU A 103 -2.21 15.88 2.62
CA LEU A 103 -1.45 16.12 3.85
C LEU A 103 -0.14 16.87 3.55
N PRO A 104 0.30 17.77 4.44
CA PRO A 104 1.62 18.37 4.35
C PRO A 104 2.70 17.35 4.73
N ASP A 105 3.91 17.51 4.18
CA ASP A 105 5.01 16.54 4.29
C ASP A 105 5.43 16.24 5.74
N ASP A 106 5.26 17.20 6.65
CA ASP A 106 5.58 17.07 8.09
C ASP A 106 4.61 16.15 8.84
N GLN A 107 3.47 15.82 8.24
CA GLN A 107 2.46 14.92 8.81
C GLN A 107 2.53 13.50 8.23
N LEU A 108 3.44 13.23 7.29
CA LEU A 108 3.61 11.91 6.70
C LEU A 108 4.57 11.06 7.51
N THR A 109 4.14 9.86 7.89
CA THR A 109 5.07 8.84 8.40
C THR A 109 6.02 8.38 7.27
N PRO A 110 7.16 7.74 7.60
CA PRO A 110 8.04 7.17 6.57
C PRO A 110 7.33 6.17 5.64
N ALA A 111 6.39 5.39 6.17
CA ALA A 111 5.56 4.47 5.40
C ALA A 111 4.63 5.22 4.43
N MET A 112 3.96 6.28 4.91
CA MET A 112 3.12 7.16 4.09
C MET A 112 3.88 7.82 2.96
N ALA A 113 5.05 8.40 3.27
CA ALA A 113 5.91 9.03 2.28
C ALA A 113 6.39 8.03 1.22
N THR A 114 6.81 6.84 1.65
CA THR A 114 7.22 5.76 0.74
C THR A 114 6.08 5.34 -0.17
N PHE A 115 4.87 5.17 0.37
CA PHE A 115 3.70 4.82 -0.42
C PHE A 115 3.40 5.90 -1.47
N ARG A 116 3.36 7.17 -1.07
CA ARG A 116 3.13 8.32 -1.97
C ARG A 116 4.14 8.35 -3.12
N ASP A 117 5.42 8.20 -2.81
CA ASP A 117 6.51 8.28 -3.79
C ASP A 117 6.43 7.22 -4.91
N ILE A 118 5.83 6.05 -4.66
CA ILE A 118 5.65 4.98 -5.66
C ILE A 118 4.72 5.42 -6.79
N PHE A 119 3.70 6.21 -6.46
CA PHE A 119 2.75 6.73 -7.43
C PHE A 119 3.31 7.96 -8.16
N GLY A 120 4.33 8.60 -7.58
CA GLY A 120 5.05 9.72 -8.16
C GLY A 120 4.47 11.07 -7.75
N ASN A 121 5.17 12.15 -8.09
CA ASN A 121 4.76 13.50 -7.71
C ASN A 121 3.82 14.11 -8.77
N PRO A 122 2.58 14.47 -8.40
CA PRO A 122 1.60 15.05 -9.33
C PRO A 122 2.02 16.42 -9.90
N ASN A 123 2.97 17.10 -9.27
CA ASN A 123 3.49 18.40 -9.72
C ASN A 123 4.65 18.29 -10.71
N GLU A 124 5.17 17.09 -10.97
CA GLU A 124 6.29 16.91 -11.91
C GLU A 124 5.83 16.93 -13.38
N PRO A 125 6.60 17.58 -14.28
CA PRO A 125 6.32 17.57 -15.71
C PRO A 125 6.27 16.13 -16.24
N GLY A 126 5.16 15.78 -16.90
CA GLY A 126 4.97 14.45 -17.44
C GLY A 126 4.57 13.39 -16.40
N PHE A 127 4.11 13.78 -15.20
CA PHE A 127 3.48 12.88 -14.22
C PHE A 127 2.49 11.93 -14.90
N HIS A 128 1.46 12.45 -15.60
CA HIS A 128 0.47 11.67 -16.35
C HIS A 128 1.05 10.81 -17.49
N LYS A 129 2.31 11.05 -17.90
CA LYS A 129 3.01 10.28 -18.93
C LYS A 129 3.97 9.24 -18.32
N ARG A 130 4.23 9.30 -17.01
CA ARG A 130 5.01 8.25 -16.35
C ARG A 130 4.22 6.97 -16.43
N LYS A 131 4.91 5.86 -16.71
CA LYS A 131 4.28 4.54 -16.84
C LYS A 131 3.67 4.04 -15.52
N THR A 132 3.86 4.77 -14.43
CA THR A 132 3.17 4.56 -13.16
C THR A 132 1.77 5.19 -13.11
N SER A 133 1.40 6.01 -14.10
CA SER A 133 0.13 6.72 -14.15
C SER A 133 -1.01 5.80 -14.55
N ARG A 134 -1.91 5.61 -13.60
CA ARG A 134 -2.91 4.55 -13.55
C ARG A 134 -4.30 5.11 -13.35
N GLY A 135 -4.60 6.21 -14.04
CA GLY A 135 -5.93 6.78 -14.21
C GLY A 135 -6.58 7.18 -12.89
N VAL A 136 -7.12 6.21 -12.14
CA VAL A 136 -7.73 6.44 -10.83
C VAL A 136 -6.71 6.94 -9.80
N PHE A 137 -5.47 6.41 -9.82
CA PHE A 137 -4.42 6.86 -8.90
C PHE A 137 -3.84 8.23 -9.29
N ASP A 138 -3.85 8.58 -10.58
CA ASP A 138 -3.46 9.93 -11.01
C ASP A 138 -4.51 10.96 -10.61
N VAL A 139 -5.78 10.60 -10.78
CA VAL A 139 -6.91 11.43 -10.36
C VAL A 139 -6.86 11.60 -8.84
N ALA A 140 -6.61 10.54 -8.08
CA ALA A 140 -6.40 10.61 -6.63
C ALA A 140 -5.26 11.56 -6.27
N ALA A 141 -4.08 11.37 -6.86
CA ALA A 141 -2.90 12.15 -6.51
C ALA A 141 -3.05 13.63 -6.89
N THR A 142 -3.57 13.91 -8.09
CA THR A 142 -3.78 15.28 -8.57
C THR A 142 -4.85 15.98 -7.74
N PHE A 143 -5.97 15.30 -7.44
CA PHE A 143 -7.02 15.87 -6.62
C PHE A 143 -6.54 16.12 -5.18
N GLY A 144 -5.81 15.17 -4.59
CA GLY A 144 -5.16 15.31 -3.29
C GLY A 144 -4.28 16.55 -3.21
N ALA A 145 -3.30 16.64 -4.12
CA ALA A 145 -2.29 17.69 -4.12
C ALA A 145 -2.84 19.09 -4.47
N GLN A 146 -3.87 19.17 -5.34
CA GLN A 146 -4.36 20.44 -5.87
C GLN A 146 -5.67 20.91 -5.23
N MET A 147 -6.64 20.00 -5.09
CA MET A 147 -8.02 20.33 -4.73
C MET A 147 -8.33 20.06 -3.25
N ALA A 148 -7.67 19.06 -2.67
CA ALA A 148 -7.86 18.64 -1.28
C ALA A 148 -6.72 19.11 -0.35
N LYS A 149 -5.79 19.93 -0.83
CA LYS A 149 -4.62 20.40 -0.07
C LYS A 149 -5.02 20.98 1.30
N GLY A 150 -4.49 20.41 2.37
CA GLY A 150 -4.80 20.79 3.76
C GLY A 150 -6.19 20.32 4.26
N ASN A 151 -6.94 19.60 3.44
CA ASN A 151 -8.26 19.05 3.77
C ASN A 151 -8.42 17.61 3.21
N PRO A 152 -7.73 16.61 3.80
CA PRO A 152 -7.77 15.23 3.31
C PRO A 152 -9.18 14.64 3.23
N LYS A 153 -10.11 15.06 4.11
CA LYS A 153 -11.51 14.64 4.07
C LYS A 153 -12.25 15.02 2.78
N ALA A 154 -11.73 15.97 1.99
CA ALA A 154 -12.30 16.26 0.67
C ALA A 154 -12.23 15.03 -0.27
N CYS A 155 -11.28 14.12 -0.06
CA CYS A 155 -11.13 12.88 -0.82
C CYS A 155 -12.30 11.90 -0.61
N ASP A 156 -13.02 11.98 0.52
CA ASP A 156 -14.23 11.17 0.78
C ASP A 156 -15.32 11.38 -0.27
N LYS A 157 -15.39 12.60 -0.84
CA LYS A 157 -16.39 12.94 -1.87
C LYS A 157 -16.09 12.24 -3.19
N LEU A 158 -14.80 12.07 -3.49
CA LEU A 158 -14.33 11.45 -4.73
C LEU A 158 -14.34 9.92 -4.62
N PHE A 159 -14.02 9.40 -3.43
CA PHE A 159 -13.93 7.96 -3.15
C PHE A 159 -14.98 7.50 -2.13
N ASN A 160 -16.23 7.92 -2.35
CA ASN A 160 -17.36 7.66 -1.45
C ASN A 160 -17.80 6.19 -1.37
N LYS A 161 -17.28 5.33 -2.26
CA LYS A 161 -17.53 3.89 -2.24
C LYS A 161 -16.65 3.14 -1.24
N CYS A 162 -15.54 3.74 -0.81
CA CYS A 162 -14.68 3.13 0.19
C CYS A 162 -15.34 3.23 1.57
N PRO A 163 -15.66 2.10 2.24
CA PRO A 163 -16.29 2.12 3.56
C PRO A 163 -15.28 2.39 4.70
N LEU A 164 -13.98 2.41 4.41
CA LEU A 164 -12.92 2.60 5.40
C LEU A 164 -12.72 4.08 5.72
N THR A 165 -12.48 4.39 6.99
CA THR A 165 -12.12 5.74 7.42
C THR A 165 -10.65 6.04 7.12
N SER A 166 -10.27 7.32 7.06
CA SER A 166 -8.87 7.73 6.87
C SER A 166 -7.94 7.10 7.90
N ASN A 167 -8.38 7.03 9.16
CA ASN A 167 -7.62 6.40 10.24
C ASN A 167 -7.40 4.91 10.00
N ASP A 168 -8.43 4.18 9.53
CA ASP A 168 -8.30 2.76 9.22
C ASP A 168 -7.30 2.54 8.08
N LEU A 169 -7.37 3.38 7.03
CA LEU A 169 -6.47 3.32 5.88
C LEU A 169 -5.02 3.59 6.30
N PHE A 170 -4.79 4.62 7.11
CA PHE A 170 -3.47 4.96 7.63
C PHE A 170 -2.90 3.86 8.55
N ASN A 171 -3.73 3.31 9.44
CA ASN A 171 -3.31 2.22 10.31
C ASN A 171 -2.96 0.95 9.51
N MET A 172 -3.75 0.62 8.49
CA MET A 172 -3.46 -0.51 7.61
C MET A 172 -2.16 -0.29 6.83
N LEU A 173 -1.94 0.93 6.33
CA LEU A 173 -0.71 1.31 5.63
C LEU A 173 0.50 1.16 6.55
N GLU A 174 0.43 1.73 7.74
CA GLU A 174 1.52 1.66 8.70
C GLU A 174 1.83 0.20 9.02
N SER A 175 0.82 -0.59 9.41
CA SER A 175 0.99 -2.03 9.70
C SER A 175 1.55 -2.82 8.52
N THR A 176 1.25 -2.42 7.29
CA THR A 176 1.75 -3.11 6.10
C THR A 176 3.19 -2.74 5.82
N PHE A 177 3.60 -1.48 6.02
CA PHE A 177 4.91 -0.98 5.63
C PHE A 177 5.93 -0.97 6.78
N THR A 178 5.52 -1.06 8.04
CA THR A 178 6.40 -1.36 9.16
C THR A 178 6.79 -2.84 9.14
N CYS A 179 8.09 -3.13 9.24
CA CYS A 179 8.65 -4.49 9.35
C CYS A 179 8.97 -4.81 10.81
#